data_AF-A0A919YJU2-F1
#
_entry.id   AF-A0A919YJU2-F1
#
_cell.length_a   1.000
_cell.length_b   1.000
_cell.length_c   1.000
_cell.angle_alpha   90.00
_cell.angle_beta   90.00
_cell.angle_gamma   90.00
#
_symmetry.space_group_name_H-M   'P 1'
#
loop_
_entity.id
_entity.type
_entity.pdbx_description
1 polymer ?
#
loop_
_entity_poly.entity_id
_entity_poly.type
_entity_poly.pdbx_seq_one_letter_code
_entity_poly.pdbx_strand_id
1 'polypeptide(L)'
;MQSQRIKAAADGEAGRLELVDALLLPESNTRLSYHFLAGHSYLIQGHNGAGKSTLLQRLAGIEPVAQGIVRIGELPLASKNWRGKLKWNKAALMQIQYVPQHIEDMWFGGTIVQELKLTLQQYSAADGSLQMRLEQALERYGITPSLHERELQSLSVGQQKRLALAISFSLQAEWLLLDEPFAGLDQAGKQLVLESLAQRKQAGQGTIIVSHQLEELMPLIDENVLLDEGGLHAAEAGAISSDEARFALLLQQADEQLLQPWELHRTASAKQQHTDPHRRHERISRLPSLFDPRSLMLSMLLCSASLLLWNSWYALALYGVLALSTAVLLRRSSANWLGIVLGFVFISAIFAVVGGLSLAPLAFHAEPALQIAQRMLSLLVIIVLGLPLLSLMTPFRLQRALQQSFAPLRKLKLSLDSYALLVSLIFRIVPMLSKRWQQLQSLCRTRYKQTGLLSWQMLYALMLAYVRSMLKLSDQLATSLELRGYDWIKEKPLLHARVHWQRQDSLLLLFMLGLALINLAIHRSF
;
A
#
# COMPACT_ATOMS: atom_id res chain seq x y z
N MET A 1 -20.21 15.64 34.98
CA MET A 1 -19.20 14.95 34.15
C MET A 1 -18.85 13.53 34.64
N GLN A 2 -18.63 13.29 35.94
CA GLN A 2 -18.27 11.95 36.46
C GLN A 2 -19.44 10.93 36.38
N SER A 3 -20.68 11.39 36.58
CA SER A 3 -21.90 10.57 36.42
C SER A 3 -22.19 10.17 34.95
N GLN A 4 -21.81 10.99 33.97
CA GLN A 4 -21.92 10.65 32.54
C GLN A 4 -20.87 9.63 32.09
N ARG A 5 -19.65 9.67 32.65
CA ARG A 5 -18.62 8.65 32.38
C ARG A 5 -18.99 7.27 32.94
N ILE A 6 -19.64 7.23 34.11
CA ILE A 6 -20.11 5.98 34.71
C ILE A 6 -21.30 5.41 33.91
N LYS A 7 -22.17 6.27 33.37
CA LYS A 7 -23.26 5.84 32.49
C LYS A 7 -22.77 5.35 31.12
N ALA A 8 -21.83 6.06 30.49
CA ALA A 8 -21.21 5.62 29.23
C ALA A 8 -20.39 4.32 29.35
N ALA A 9 -19.83 4.04 30.54
CA ALA A 9 -19.22 2.74 30.84
C ALA A 9 -20.27 1.63 31.08
N ALA A 10 -21.46 1.96 31.59
CA ALA A 10 -22.57 1.03 31.77
C ALA A 10 -23.33 0.74 30.45
N ASP A 11 -23.32 1.68 29.49
CA ASP A 11 -23.98 1.57 28.19
C ASP A 11 -23.06 0.98 27.08
N GLY A 12 -21.85 0.53 27.42
CA GLY A 12 -20.90 -0.04 26.45
C GLY A 12 -20.27 0.97 25.48
N GLU A 13 -20.48 2.27 25.67
CA GLU A 13 -19.92 3.33 24.83
C GLU A 13 -18.43 3.60 25.10
N ALA A 14 -17.95 3.33 26.32
CA ALA A 14 -16.55 3.44 26.67
C ALA A 14 -15.75 2.27 26.07
N GLY A 15 -14.86 2.55 25.11
CA GLY A 15 -13.96 1.55 24.51
C GLY A 15 -14.51 0.83 23.27
N ARG A 16 -15.68 1.22 22.75
CA ARG A 16 -16.19 0.70 21.47
C ARG A 16 -15.24 1.03 20.32
N LEU A 17 -15.03 0.09 19.41
CA LEU A 17 -14.24 0.30 18.20
C LEU A 17 -15.19 0.66 17.05
N GLU A 18 -14.92 1.77 16.36
CA GLU A 18 -15.82 2.28 15.33
C GLU A 18 -15.11 2.55 14.01
N LEU A 19 -15.81 2.21 12.93
CA LEU A 19 -15.63 2.79 11.61
C LEU A 19 -16.73 3.83 11.39
N VAL A 20 -16.33 5.05 11.03
CA VAL A 20 -17.27 6.15 10.73
C VAL A 20 -17.01 6.64 9.31
N ASP A 21 -17.98 6.40 8.42
CA ASP A 21 -17.96 6.82 7.01
C ASP A 21 -16.64 6.47 6.31
N ALA A 22 -16.13 5.27 6.60
CA ALA A 22 -14.77 4.88 6.30
C ALA A 22 -14.67 4.22 4.93
N LEU A 23 -13.75 4.72 4.12
CA LEU A 23 -13.43 4.17 2.82
C LEU A 23 -12.08 3.46 2.93
N LEU A 24 -12.09 2.11 2.87
CA LEU A 24 -10.89 1.32 3.18
C LEU A 24 -9.76 1.53 2.17
N LEU A 25 -10.10 1.61 0.88
CA LEU A 25 -9.16 1.72 -0.24
C LEU A 25 -9.59 2.86 -1.17
N PRO A 26 -8.69 3.71 -1.70
CA PRO A 26 -9.05 4.86 -2.53
C PRO A 26 -9.90 4.54 -3.77
N GLU A 27 -9.79 3.31 -4.28
CA GLU A 27 -10.50 2.82 -5.46
C GLU A 27 -11.86 2.17 -5.11
N SER A 28 -12.14 1.96 -3.82
CA SER A 28 -13.42 1.42 -3.35
C SER A 28 -14.49 2.52 -3.37
N ASN A 29 -15.70 2.14 -3.80
CA ASN A 29 -16.87 3.01 -3.74
C ASN A 29 -17.72 2.78 -2.49
N THR A 30 -17.40 1.77 -1.67
CA THR A 30 -18.20 1.37 -0.51
C THR A 30 -17.71 2.10 0.73
N ARG A 31 -18.61 2.85 1.35
CA ARG A 31 -18.38 3.53 2.65
C ARG A 31 -18.89 2.64 3.76
N LEU A 32 -18.01 2.34 4.71
CA LEU A 32 -18.28 1.46 5.82
C LEU A 32 -18.52 2.27 7.10
N SER A 33 -19.65 2.03 7.75
CA SER A 33 -19.89 2.50 9.11
C SER A 33 -20.34 1.32 9.95
N TYR A 34 -19.61 1.05 11.04
CA TYR A 34 -19.93 -0.07 11.94
C TYR A 34 -19.40 0.22 13.34
N HIS A 35 -20.15 -0.22 14.35
CA HIS A 35 -19.83 -0.02 15.76
C HIS A 35 -19.65 -1.40 16.42
N PHE A 36 -18.42 -1.71 16.84
CA PHE A 36 -18.11 -2.90 17.61
C PHE A 36 -18.15 -2.55 19.10
N LEU A 37 -19.06 -3.19 19.83
CA LEU A 37 -19.27 -2.99 21.26
C LEU A 37 -18.09 -3.56 22.06
N ALA A 38 -17.67 -2.83 23.09
CA ALA A 38 -16.62 -3.30 23.97
C ALA A 38 -17.00 -4.65 24.61
N GLY A 39 -16.00 -5.52 24.81
CA GLY A 39 -16.18 -6.84 25.42
C GLY A 39 -16.88 -7.90 24.56
N HIS A 40 -17.40 -7.54 23.38
CA HIS A 40 -18.05 -8.48 22.48
C HIS A 40 -17.04 -9.14 21.53
N SER A 41 -17.35 -10.38 21.15
CA SER A 41 -16.60 -11.15 20.17
C SER A 41 -17.34 -11.19 18.84
N TYR A 42 -16.66 -10.77 17.78
CA TYR A 42 -17.21 -10.64 16.43
C TYR A 42 -16.55 -11.63 15.47
N LEU A 43 -17.35 -12.26 14.62
CA LEU A 43 -16.85 -13.08 13.52
C LEU A 43 -17.15 -12.38 12.19
N ILE A 44 -16.10 -11.98 11.48
CA ILE A 44 -16.22 -11.35 10.16
C ILE A 44 -16.18 -12.42 9.08
N GLN A 45 -17.25 -12.46 8.31
CA GLN A 45 -17.48 -13.40 7.21
C GLN A 45 -17.60 -12.65 5.89
N GLY A 46 -17.51 -13.37 4.77
CA GLY A 46 -17.57 -12.81 3.42
C GLY A 46 -16.73 -13.63 2.46
N HIS A 47 -16.90 -13.42 1.16
CA HIS A 47 -16.17 -14.18 0.14
C HIS A 47 -14.65 -13.93 0.18
N ASN A 48 -13.89 -14.78 -0.50
CA ASN A 48 -12.45 -14.56 -0.68
C ASN A 48 -12.23 -13.31 -1.55
N GLY A 49 -11.39 -12.40 -1.06
CA GLY A 49 -11.16 -11.11 -1.72
C GLY A 49 -12.14 -9.99 -1.34
N ALA A 50 -13.14 -10.23 -0.48
CA ALA A 50 -14.07 -9.20 0.02
C ALA A 50 -13.38 -8.07 0.81
N GLY A 51 -12.12 -8.27 1.22
CA GLY A 51 -11.34 -7.27 1.96
C GLY A 51 -11.29 -7.49 3.47
N LYS A 52 -11.63 -8.68 3.98
CA LYS A 52 -11.63 -9.04 5.42
C LYS A 52 -10.31 -8.70 6.13
N SER A 53 -9.18 -9.17 5.60
CA SER A 53 -7.84 -8.82 6.13
C SER A 53 -7.51 -7.34 5.99
N THR A 54 -7.99 -6.68 4.92
CA THR A 54 -7.81 -5.23 4.74
C THR A 54 -8.58 -4.45 5.81
N LEU A 55 -9.80 -4.85 6.13
CA LEU A 55 -10.61 -4.28 7.20
C LEU A 55 -9.92 -4.42 8.56
N LEU A 56 -9.48 -5.63 8.93
CA LEU A 56 -8.72 -5.86 10.16
C LEU A 56 -7.47 -4.98 10.24
N GLN A 57 -6.74 -4.82 9.12
CA GLN A 57 -5.55 -3.95 9.07
C GLN A 57 -5.88 -2.46 9.29
N ARG A 58 -7.01 -1.96 8.76
CA ARG A 58 -7.46 -0.58 9.02
C ARG A 58 -7.89 -0.40 10.47
N LEU A 59 -8.65 -1.37 11.00
CA LEU A 59 -9.09 -1.39 12.39
C LEU A 59 -7.92 -1.48 13.38
N ALA A 60 -6.86 -2.20 13.03
CA ALA A 60 -5.63 -2.29 13.82
C ALA A 60 -4.72 -1.05 13.69
N GLY A 61 -5.07 -0.11 12.81
CA GLY A 61 -4.26 1.06 12.51
C GLY A 61 -2.93 0.73 11.82
N ILE A 62 -2.84 -0.42 11.13
CA ILE A 62 -1.66 -0.78 10.33
C ILE A 62 -1.56 0.17 9.16
N GLU A 63 -2.65 0.33 8.43
CA GLU A 63 -2.75 1.30 7.38
C GLU A 63 -3.95 2.22 7.62
N PRO A 64 -3.88 3.51 7.23
CA PRO A 64 -4.98 4.44 7.43
C PRO A 64 -6.13 4.14 6.49
N VAL A 65 -7.37 4.44 6.89
CA VAL A 65 -8.48 4.54 5.95
C VAL A 65 -8.23 5.67 4.95
N ALA A 66 -8.69 5.50 3.71
CA ALA A 66 -8.52 6.51 2.66
C ALA A 66 -9.37 7.76 2.96
N GLN A 67 -10.59 7.54 3.47
CA GLN A 67 -11.51 8.56 3.98
C GLN A 67 -12.23 8.02 5.23
N GLY A 68 -12.87 8.92 5.97
CA GLY A 68 -13.53 8.59 7.24
C GLY A 68 -12.56 8.46 8.41
N ILE A 69 -13.03 7.88 9.51
CA ILE A 69 -12.32 7.80 10.77
C ILE A 69 -12.47 6.39 11.35
N VAL A 70 -11.39 5.89 11.94
CA VAL A 70 -11.43 4.75 12.86
C VAL A 70 -11.08 5.25 14.25
N ARG A 71 -11.85 4.89 15.27
CA ARG A 71 -11.64 5.34 16.66
C ARG A 71 -11.98 4.27 17.68
N ILE A 72 -11.37 4.37 18.86
CA ILE A 72 -11.77 3.63 20.06
C ILE A 72 -12.33 4.61 21.06
N GLY A 73 -13.62 4.48 21.38
CA GLY A 73 -14.37 5.53 22.08
C GLY A 73 -14.15 6.88 21.40
N GLU A 74 -13.65 7.86 22.14
CA GLU A 74 -13.36 9.20 21.62
C GLU A 74 -11.95 9.35 21.01
N LEU A 75 -11.14 8.30 21.00
CA LEU A 75 -9.75 8.35 20.54
C LEU A 75 -9.63 7.90 19.07
N PRO A 76 -9.41 8.81 18.10
CA PRO A 76 -9.15 8.39 16.72
C PRO A 76 -7.80 7.67 16.63
N LEU A 77 -7.71 6.63 15.78
CA LEU A 77 -6.47 5.88 15.54
C LEU A 77 -5.40 6.75 14.87
N ALA A 78 -5.84 7.62 13.96
CA ALA A 78 -4.98 8.58 13.30
C ALA A 78 -5.70 9.90 13.04
N SER A 79 -4.94 10.99 13.02
CA SER A 79 -5.41 12.31 12.64
C SER A 79 -4.44 12.96 11.66
N LYS A 80 -4.93 13.86 10.81
CA LYS A 80 -4.06 14.68 9.95
C LYS A 80 -3.68 15.95 10.71
N ASN A 81 -2.40 16.30 10.68
CA ASN A 81 -1.95 17.60 11.21
C ASN A 81 -2.30 18.74 10.23
N TRP A 82 -1.99 19.99 10.60
CA TRP A 82 -2.25 21.18 9.78
C TRP A 82 -1.58 21.14 8.39
N ARG A 83 -0.52 20.34 8.21
CA ARG A 83 0.16 20.11 6.92
C ARG A 83 -0.45 18.95 6.12
N GLY A 84 -1.54 18.35 6.59
CA GLY A 84 -2.16 17.16 5.98
C GLY A 84 -1.39 15.86 6.21
N LYS A 85 -0.30 15.86 7.00
CA LYS A 85 0.48 14.65 7.32
C LYS A 85 -0.26 13.82 8.37
N LEU A 86 -0.41 12.54 8.10
CA LEU A 86 -1.01 11.59 9.02
C LEU A 86 -0.13 11.40 10.26
N LYS A 87 -0.75 11.46 11.45
CA LYS A 87 -0.15 11.19 12.76
C LYS A 87 -1.00 10.15 13.48
N TRP A 88 -0.36 9.04 13.84
CA TRP A 88 -0.97 7.97 14.63
C TRP A 88 -1.13 8.37 16.09
N ASN A 89 -2.23 7.94 16.71
CA ASN A 89 -2.51 8.11 18.13
C ASN A 89 -1.99 6.89 18.91
N LYS A 90 -0.88 7.09 19.64
CA LYS A 90 -0.24 6.00 20.39
C LYS A 90 -1.19 5.37 21.42
N ALA A 91 -1.99 6.17 22.13
CA ALA A 91 -2.89 5.67 23.17
C ALA A 91 -3.96 4.74 22.58
N ALA A 92 -4.60 5.15 21.49
CA ALA A 92 -5.59 4.33 20.79
C ALA A 92 -4.96 3.06 20.20
N LEU A 93 -3.77 3.17 19.60
CA LEU A 93 -3.08 1.99 19.09
C LEU A 93 -2.72 0.99 20.21
N MET A 94 -2.32 1.45 21.40
CA MET A 94 -1.97 0.55 22.52
C MET A 94 -3.16 -0.31 22.98
N GLN A 95 -4.39 0.14 22.71
CA GLN A 95 -5.62 -0.60 23.02
C GLN A 95 -5.92 -1.72 22.01
N ILE A 96 -5.11 -1.90 20.97
CA ILE A 96 -5.35 -2.88 19.90
C ILE A 96 -4.15 -3.80 19.67
N GLN A 97 -4.39 -5.11 19.62
CA GLN A 97 -3.47 -6.09 19.05
C GLN A 97 -4.02 -6.69 17.76
N TYR A 98 -3.11 -7.04 16.85
CA TYR A 98 -3.44 -7.70 15.59
C TYR A 98 -2.50 -8.86 15.33
N VAL A 99 -3.08 -10.02 15.03
CA VAL A 99 -2.36 -11.22 14.62
C VAL A 99 -2.67 -11.48 13.14
N PRO A 100 -1.69 -11.31 12.23
CA PRO A 100 -1.91 -11.54 10.81
C PRO A 100 -2.08 -13.03 10.48
N GLN A 101 -2.66 -13.28 9.31
CA GLN A 101 -2.73 -14.60 8.70
C GLN A 101 -1.32 -15.18 8.45
N HIS A 102 -0.46 -14.42 7.77
CA HIS A 102 0.94 -14.77 7.53
C HIS A 102 1.81 -14.36 8.71
N ILE A 103 2.06 -15.30 9.61
CA ILE A 103 2.74 -14.99 10.88
C ILE A 103 4.22 -14.63 10.69
N GLU A 104 4.82 -15.06 9.59
CA GLU A 104 6.22 -14.78 9.27
C GLU A 104 6.50 -13.26 9.16
N ASP A 105 5.47 -12.47 8.85
CA ASP A 105 5.55 -11.01 8.68
C ASP A 105 5.53 -10.25 10.02
N MET A 106 5.26 -10.95 11.12
CA MET A 106 5.10 -10.38 12.46
C MET A 106 6.44 -10.17 13.19
N TRP A 107 7.51 -10.83 12.73
CA TRP A 107 8.78 -10.92 13.45
C TRP A 107 9.80 -9.88 13.01
N PHE A 108 10.38 -9.17 13.97
CA PHE A 108 11.46 -8.21 13.72
C PHE A 108 12.71 -8.54 14.55
N GLY A 109 12.58 -9.24 15.68
CA GLY A 109 13.71 -9.83 16.38
C GLY A 109 14.39 -10.95 15.57
N GLY A 110 15.70 -11.14 15.77
CA GLY A 110 16.41 -12.31 15.22
C GLY A 110 16.09 -13.59 15.99
N THR A 111 15.96 -13.48 17.32
CA THR A 111 15.65 -14.58 18.24
C THR A 111 14.37 -14.30 19.03
N ILE A 112 13.80 -15.35 19.65
CA ILE A 112 12.61 -15.20 20.49
C ILE A 112 12.86 -14.17 21.59
N VAL A 113 13.98 -14.25 22.32
CA VAL A 113 14.31 -13.32 23.42
C VAL A 113 14.41 -11.88 22.94
N GLN A 114 14.96 -11.64 21.74
CA GLN A 114 15.04 -10.29 21.18
C GLN A 114 13.64 -9.73 20.88
N GLU A 115 12.75 -10.54 20.30
CA GLU A 115 11.37 -10.16 20.04
C GLU A 115 10.58 -9.88 21.33
N LEU A 116 10.77 -10.71 22.36
CA LEU A 116 10.17 -10.50 23.68
C LEU A 116 10.69 -9.22 24.33
N LYS A 117 11.99 -8.93 24.23
CA LYS A 117 12.58 -7.67 24.72
C LYS A 117 11.99 -6.46 24.03
N LEU A 118 11.83 -6.47 22.69
CA LEU A 118 11.19 -5.38 21.95
C LEU A 118 9.74 -5.16 22.40
N THR A 119 9.02 -6.26 22.68
CA THR A 119 7.66 -6.21 23.21
C THR A 119 7.65 -5.59 24.61
N LEU A 120 8.47 -6.09 25.54
CA LEU A 120 8.55 -5.57 26.91
C LEU A 120 8.96 -4.10 26.95
N GLN A 121 9.97 -3.68 26.17
CA GLN A 121 10.38 -2.27 26.11
C GLN A 121 9.24 -1.33 25.75
N GLN A 122 8.32 -1.78 24.91
CA GLN A 122 7.22 -0.96 24.46
C GLN A 122 6.03 -0.95 25.44
N TYR A 123 5.72 -2.09 26.06
CA TYR A 123 4.50 -2.27 26.85
C TYR A 123 4.75 -2.30 28.36
N SER A 124 5.94 -2.68 28.84
CA SER A 124 6.25 -2.75 30.28
C SER A 124 6.27 -1.38 30.97
N ALA A 125 6.53 -0.29 30.24
CA ALA A 125 6.40 1.06 30.78
C ALA A 125 4.96 1.40 31.19
N ALA A 126 3.98 0.71 30.61
CA ALA A 126 2.57 0.85 30.95
C ALA A 126 2.10 -0.19 31.97
N ASP A 127 2.82 -1.32 32.12
CA ASP A 127 2.41 -2.44 32.98
C ASP A 127 3.59 -3.25 33.52
N GLY A 128 3.86 -3.10 34.82
CA GLY A 128 4.92 -3.82 35.53
C GLY A 128 4.66 -5.33 35.70
N SER A 129 3.43 -5.81 35.49
CA SER A 129 3.07 -7.24 35.58
C SER A 129 3.27 -8.00 34.26
N LEU A 130 3.55 -7.28 33.16
CA LEU A 130 3.59 -7.84 31.81
C LEU A 130 4.58 -9.00 31.68
N GLN A 131 5.76 -8.89 32.30
CA GLN A 131 6.78 -9.93 32.19
C GLN A 131 6.28 -11.27 32.73
N MET A 132 5.65 -11.27 33.91
CA MET A 132 5.10 -12.48 34.52
C MET A 132 3.98 -13.09 33.66
N ARG A 133 3.07 -12.26 33.15
CA ARG A 133 1.97 -12.71 32.29
C ARG A 133 2.48 -13.26 30.95
N LEU A 134 3.53 -12.66 30.40
CA LEU A 134 4.18 -13.11 29.19
C LEU A 134 4.84 -14.47 29.39
N GLU A 135 5.59 -14.66 30.47
CA GLU A 135 6.20 -15.96 30.82
C GLU A 135 5.13 -17.06 30.98
N GLN A 136 4.04 -16.78 31.70
CA GLN A 136 2.92 -17.72 31.85
C GLN A 136 2.25 -18.05 30.51
N ALA A 137 2.05 -17.06 29.64
CA ALA A 137 1.46 -17.28 28.32
C ALA A 137 2.39 -18.12 27.42
N LEU A 138 3.69 -17.84 27.45
CA LEU A 138 4.68 -18.61 26.68
C LEU A 138 4.70 -20.08 27.12
N GLU A 139 4.72 -20.32 28.43
CA GLU A 139 4.69 -21.68 28.98
C GLU A 139 3.41 -22.42 28.58
N ARG A 140 2.23 -21.77 28.68
CA ARG A 140 0.94 -22.35 28.26
C ARG A 140 0.93 -22.78 26.79
N TYR A 141 1.62 -22.03 25.92
CA TYR A 141 1.74 -22.34 24.49
C TYR A 141 2.94 -23.24 24.14
N GLY A 142 3.63 -23.78 25.14
CA GLY A 142 4.76 -24.68 24.98
C GLY A 142 6.05 -24.01 24.49
N ILE A 143 6.17 -22.69 24.68
CA ILE A 143 7.40 -21.94 24.40
C ILE A 143 8.21 -21.87 25.69
N THR A 144 9.08 -22.86 25.90
CA THR A 144 9.91 -22.97 27.10
C THR A 144 11.10 -22.01 27.06
N PRO A 145 11.69 -21.65 28.22
CA PRO A 145 12.88 -20.80 28.29
C PRO A 145 14.07 -21.31 27.46
N SER A 146 14.19 -22.62 27.28
CA SER A 146 15.21 -23.24 26.41
C SER A 146 15.12 -22.84 24.94
N LEU A 147 13.96 -22.37 24.47
CA LEU A 147 13.75 -21.90 23.11
C LEU A 147 14.05 -20.40 22.95
N HIS A 148 14.28 -19.65 24.04
CA HIS A 148 14.38 -18.19 23.98
C HIS A 148 15.53 -17.69 23.10
N GLU A 149 16.66 -18.39 23.06
CA GLU A 149 17.81 -18.04 22.20
C GLU A 149 17.65 -18.55 20.75
N ARG A 150 16.61 -19.34 20.47
CA ARG A 150 16.38 -19.89 19.15
C ARG A 150 16.02 -18.78 18.16
N GLU A 151 16.56 -18.88 16.96
CA GLU A 151 16.18 -18.00 15.86
C GLU A 151 14.70 -18.19 15.51
N LEU A 152 13.95 -17.09 15.44
CA LEU A 152 12.51 -17.11 15.12
C LEU A 152 12.23 -17.83 13.79
N GLN A 153 13.16 -17.74 12.85
CA GLN A 153 13.03 -18.33 11.52
C GLN A 153 13.18 -19.85 11.51
N SER A 154 13.88 -20.41 12.50
CA SER A 154 14.07 -21.86 12.65
C SER A 154 12.86 -22.55 13.29
N LEU A 155 11.88 -21.78 13.77
CA LEU A 155 10.62 -22.30 14.30
C LEU A 155 9.70 -22.71 13.15
N SER A 156 8.94 -23.79 13.35
CA SER A 156 7.87 -24.14 12.42
C SER A 156 6.80 -23.05 12.39
N VAL A 157 6.02 -22.99 11.30
CA VAL A 157 4.91 -22.01 11.18
C VAL A 157 3.93 -22.13 12.35
N GLY A 158 3.62 -23.36 12.80
CA GLY A 158 2.78 -23.61 13.97
C GLY A 158 3.41 -23.10 15.28
N GLN A 159 4.71 -23.30 15.49
CA GLN A 159 5.44 -22.75 16.66
C GLN A 159 5.46 -21.22 16.65
N GLN A 160 5.68 -20.61 15.48
CA GLN A 160 5.58 -19.16 15.34
C GLN A 160 4.15 -18.68 15.65
N LYS A 161 3.12 -19.36 15.15
CA LYS A 161 1.72 -19.01 15.44
C LYS A 161 1.42 -19.09 16.94
N ARG A 162 1.86 -20.15 17.63
CA ARG A 162 1.75 -20.29 19.09
C ARG A 162 2.45 -19.15 19.83
N LEU A 163 3.68 -18.82 19.46
CA LEU A 163 4.43 -17.70 20.04
C LEU A 163 3.70 -16.37 19.86
N ALA A 164 3.18 -16.11 18.66
CA ALA A 164 2.48 -14.88 18.34
C ALA A 164 1.18 -14.71 19.14
N LEU A 165 0.43 -15.80 19.29
CA LEU A 165 -0.80 -15.83 20.08
C LEU A 165 -0.48 -15.65 21.56
N ALA A 166 0.52 -16.36 22.10
CA ALA A 166 0.98 -16.20 23.48
C ALA A 166 1.31 -14.74 23.82
N ILE A 167 2.12 -14.08 22.98
CA ILE A 167 2.46 -12.66 23.13
C ILE A 167 1.19 -11.79 23.06
N SER A 168 0.30 -12.05 22.10
CA SER A 168 -0.88 -11.20 21.90
C SER A 168 -1.88 -11.31 23.06
N PHE A 169 -2.06 -12.50 23.62
CA PHE A 169 -2.90 -12.72 24.79
C PHE A 169 -2.29 -12.13 26.08
N SER A 170 -0.95 -12.17 26.24
CA SER A 170 -0.31 -11.58 27.42
C SER A 170 -0.40 -10.05 27.48
N LEU A 171 -0.59 -9.38 26.34
CA LEU A 171 -0.66 -7.93 26.27
C LEU A 171 -1.97 -7.34 26.80
N GLN A 172 -3.04 -8.14 26.93
CA GLN A 172 -4.36 -7.71 27.45
C GLN A 172 -4.89 -6.39 26.86
N ALA A 173 -4.69 -6.17 25.57
CA ALA A 173 -5.29 -5.02 24.89
C ALA A 173 -6.82 -5.08 24.96
N GLU A 174 -7.49 -3.92 24.86
CA GLU A 174 -8.96 -3.85 24.84
C GLU A 174 -9.54 -4.60 23.65
N TRP A 175 -8.87 -4.52 22.48
CA TRP A 175 -9.25 -5.19 21.24
C TRP A 175 -8.15 -6.13 20.73
N LEU A 176 -8.55 -7.34 20.34
CA LEU A 176 -7.67 -8.33 19.69
C LEU A 176 -8.29 -8.70 18.34
N LEU A 177 -7.53 -8.48 17.27
CA LEU A 177 -7.93 -8.73 15.90
C LEU A 177 -7.15 -9.94 15.38
N LEU A 178 -7.85 -11.00 14.99
CA LEU A 178 -7.26 -12.27 14.58
C LEU A 178 -7.63 -12.58 13.13
N ASP A 179 -6.63 -12.70 12.27
CA ASP A 179 -6.79 -13.14 10.89
C ASP A 179 -6.34 -14.60 10.76
N GLU A 180 -7.30 -15.51 10.56
CA GLU A 180 -7.12 -16.97 10.54
C GLU A 180 -6.23 -17.50 11.69
N PRO A 181 -6.70 -17.41 12.95
CA PRO A 181 -5.89 -17.78 14.11
C PRO A 181 -5.55 -19.27 14.20
N PHE A 182 -6.37 -20.15 13.61
CA PHE A 182 -6.21 -21.60 13.70
C PHE A 182 -5.32 -22.22 12.63
N ALA A 183 -5.00 -21.47 11.57
CA ALA A 183 -4.22 -21.99 10.45
C ALA A 183 -2.82 -22.44 10.92
N GLY A 184 -2.45 -23.69 10.62
CA GLY A 184 -1.17 -24.28 10.97
C GLY A 184 -1.03 -24.74 12.43
N LEU A 185 -2.12 -24.70 13.23
CA LEU A 185 -2.16 -25.29 14.56
C LEU A 185 -2.70 -26.72 14.52
N ASP A 186 -2.15 -27.56 15.40
CA ASP A 186 -2.70 -28.87 15.75
C ASP A 186 -3.92 -28.71 16.69
N GLN A 187 -4.64 -29.82 16.94
CA GLN A 187 -5.86 -29.80 17.75
C GLN A 187 -5.64 -29.22 19.16
N ALA A 188 -4.54 -29.59 19.81
CA ALA A 188 -4.17 -29.05 21.11
C ALA A 188 -3.95 -27.53 21.06
N GLY A 189 -3.25 -27.04 20.02
CA GLY A 189 -3.04 -25.61 19.80
C GLY A 189 -4.35 -24.86 19.59
N LYS A 190 -5.27 -25.40 18.78
CA LYS A 190 -6.60 -24.79 18.57
C LYS A 190 -7.39 -24.67 19.87
N GLN A 191 -7.39 -25.72 20.69
CA GLN A 191 -8.11 -25.73 21.95
C GLN A 191 -7.57 -24.69 22.93
N LEU A 192 -6.25 -24.51 23.00
CA LEU A 192 -5.64 -23.43 23.79
C LEU A 192 -6.07 -22.04 23.32
N VAL A 193 -6.25 -21.83 22.02
CA VAL A 193 -6.75 -20.56 21.45
C VAL A 193 -8.19 -20.33 21.87
N LEU A 194 -9.07 -21.32 21.73
CA LEU A 194 -10.47 -21.23 22.14
C LEU A 194 -10.62 -20.92 23.63
N GLU A 195 -9.83 -21.57 24.49
CA GLU A 195 -9.81 -21.27 25.92
C GLU A 195 -9.31 -19.85 26.22
N SER A 196 -8.28 -19.40 25.51
CA SER A 196 -7.74 -18.04 25.67
C SER A 196 -8.76 -16.98 25.22
N LEU A 197 -9.51 -17.26 24.16
CA LEU A 197 -10.62 -16.42 23.69
C LEU A 197 -11.77 -16.39 24.71
N ALA A 198 -12.12 -17.52 25.31
CA ALA A 198 -13.13 -17.60 26.36
C ALA A 198 -12.75 -16.77 27.59
N GLN A 199 -11.50 -16.90 28.06
CA GLN A 199 -10.97 -16.10 29.17
C GLN A 199 -10.98 -14.61 28.85
N ARG A 200 -10.62 -14.25 27.61
CA ARG A 200 -10.65 -12.87 27.13
C ARG A 200 -12.06 -12.28 27.14
N LYS A 201 -13.05 -13.04 26.66
CA LYS A 201 -14.47 -12.66 26.72
C LYS A 201 -14.95 -12.46 28.15
N GLN A 202 -14.61 -13.38 29.06
CA GLN A 202 -14.91 -13.26 30.49
C GLN A 202 -14.28 -12.03 31.14
N ALA A 203 -13.10 -11.62 30.69
CA ALA A 203 -12.42 -10.40 31.11
C ALA A 203 -13.02 -9.11 30.52
N GLY A 204 -14.10 -9.19 29.73
CA GLY A 204 -14.75 -8.03 29.11
C GLY A 204 -13.92 -7.40 27.98
N GLN A 205 -13.04 -8.16 27.35
CA GLN A 205 -12.15 -7.67 26.28
C GLN A 205 -12.71 -8.05 24.90
N GLY A 206 -12.77 -7.07 24.00
CA GLY A 206 -13.32 -7.23 22.66
C GLY A 206 -12.40 -8.04 21.75
N THR A 207 -13.01 -8.81 20.85
CA THR A 207 -12.29 -9.63 19.87
C THR A 207 -12.97 -9.56 18.51
N ILE A 208 -12.19 -9.43 17.43
CA ILE A 208 -12.66 -9.53 16.04
C ILE A 208 -11.89 -10.63 15.35
N ILE A 209 -12.58 -11.64 14.83
CA ILE A 209 -11.97 -12.81 14.20
C ILE A 209 -12.41 -12.88 12.74
N VAL A 210 -11.48 -13.13 11.85
CA VAL A 210 -11.75 -13.66 10.51
C VAL A 210 -11.30 -15.11 10.53
N SER A 211 -12.23 -16.03 10.31
CA SER A 211 -11.89 -17.44 10.11
C SER A 211 -12.92 -18.18 9.27
N HIS A 212 -12.46 -19.17 8.52
CA HIS A 212 -13.31 -20.16 7.87
C HIS A 212 -13.76 -21.30 8.81
N GLN A 213 -13.19 -21.44 10.01
CA GLN A 213 -13.52 -22.51 10.96
C GLN A 213 -14.66 -22.08 11.89
N LEU A 214 -15.89 -22.06 11.37
CA LEU A 214 -17.05 -21.46 12.04
C LEU A 214 -17.47 -22.25 13.29
N GLU A 215 -17.58 -23.58 13.19
CA GLU A 215 -18.19 -24.44 14.21
C GLU A 215 -17.52 -24.31 15.59
N GLU A 216 -16.19 -24.27 15.62
CA GLU A 216 -15.40 -24.16 16.85
C GLU A 216 -15.55 -22.79 17.53
N LEU A 217 -15.81 -21.73 16.76
CA LEU A 217 -15.90 -20.35 17.25
C LEU A 217 -17.29 -19.96 17.74
N MET A 218 -18.35 -20.52 17.13
CA MET A 218 -19.74 -20.11 17.38
C MET A 218 -20.12 -19.92 18.86
N PRO A 219 -19.70 -20.78 19.81
CA PRO A 219 -20.04 -20.58 21.23
C PRO A 219 -19.44 -19.32 21.87
N LEU A 220 -18.39 -18.76 21.27
CA LEU A 220 -17.67 -17.61 21.77
C LEU A 220 -18.12 -16.30 21.11
N ILE A 221 -18.78 -16.37 19.95
CA ILE A 221 -19.17 -15.20 19.15
C ILE A 221 -20.48 -14.61 19.67
N ASP A 222 -20.50 -13.28 19.86
CA ASP A 222 -21.70 -12.52 20.20
C ASP A 222 -22.43 -12.06 18.94
N GLU A 223 -21.69 -11.72 17.87
CA GLU A 223 -22.26 -11.22 16.62
C GLU A 223 -21.45 -11.66 15.39
N ASN A 224 -22.15 -12.16 14.37
CA ASN A 224 -21.57 -12.41 13.06
C ASN A 224 -21.72 -11.16 12.19
N VAL A 225 -20.69 -10.81 11.43
CA VAL A 225 -20.66 -9.62 10.59
C VAL A 225 -20.30 -10.03 9.17
N LEU A 226 -21.17 -9.76 8.21
CA LEU A 226 -20.90 -9.99 6.80
C LEU A 226 -20.24 -8.76 6.18
N LEU A 227 -19.14 -8.99 5.46
CA LEU A 227 -18.50 -8.02 4.59
C LEU A 227 -18.75 -8.40 3.12
N ASP A 228 -19.48 -7.53 2.42
CA ASP A 228 -19.79 -7.65 0.99
C ASP A 228 -19.65 -6.32 0.23
N GLU A 229 -20.11 -6.25 -1.02
CA GLU A 229 -20.07 -5.03 -1.83
C GLU A 229 -20.92 -3.89 -1.24
N GLY A 230 -21.97 -4.22 -0.49
CA GLY A 230 -22.90 -3.30 0.17
C GLY A 230 -22.38 -2.78 1.52
N GLY A 231 -21.35 -3.39 2.10
CA GLY A 231 -20.65 -2.89 3.27
C GLY A 231 -20.51 -3.90 4.41
N LEU A 232 -20.53 -3.41 5.64
CA LEU A 232 -20.50 -4.23 6.86
C LEU A 232 -21.90 -4.30 7.47
N HIS A 233 -22.44 -5.50 7.61
CA HIS A 233 -23.78 -5.73 8.12
C HIS A 233 -23.79 -6.85 9.15
N ALA A 234 -24.61 -6.71 10.20
CA ALA A 234 -24.86 -7.80 11.13
C ALA A 234 -25.52 -8.97 10.38
N ALA A 235 -25.04 -10.18 10.62
CA ALA A 235 -25.53 -11.41 9.99
C ALA A 235 -26.14 -12.34 11.05
N GLU A 236 -27.26 -12.98 10.71
CA GLU A 236 -27.83 -14.03 11.55
C GLU A 236 -26.93 -15.28 11.55
N ALA A 237 -26.81 -15.93 12.71
CA ALA A 237 -26.08 -17.17 12.87
C ALA A 237 -26.65 -18.24 11.92
N GLY A 238 -25.86 -18.61 10.89
CA GLY A 238 -26.23 -19.59 9.87
C GLY A 238 -26.52 -19.04 8.48
N ALA A 239 -26.60 -17.71 8.28
CA ALA A 239 -26.97 -17.11 7.00
C ALA A 239 -26.00 -17.38 5.82
N ILE A 240 -24.75 -17.79 6.09
CA ILE A 240 -23.72 -17.98 5.06
C ILE A 240 -23.48 -19.46 4.72
N SER A 241 -23.90 -20.42 5.56
CA SER A 241 -23.89 -21.83 5.14
C SER A 241 -24.83 -22.06 3.95
N SER A 242 -25.87 -21.21 3.81
CA SER A 242 -26.74 -21.15 2.64
C SER A 242 -26.12 -20.45 1.42
N ASP A 243 -25.12 -19.58 1.59
CA ASP A 243 -24.55 -18.83 0.46
C ASP A 243 -23.40 -19.55 -0.23
N GLU A 244 -22.55 -20.32 0.47
CA GLU A 244 -21.61 -21.22 -0.22
C GLU A 244 -22.35 -22.34 -0.97
N ALA A 245 -23.44 -22.86 -0.40
CA ALA A 245 -24.31 -23.83 -1.06
C ALA A 245 -25.08 -23.20 -2.23
N ARG A 246 -25.65 -22.00 -2.08
CA ARG A 246 -26.30 -21.26 -3.19
C ARG A 246 -25.31 -20.84 -4.27
N PHE A 247 -24.09 -20.46 -3.91
CA PHE A 247 -23.06 -20.05 -4.87
C PHE A 247 -22.46 -21.27 -5.59
N ALA A 248 -22.29 -22.40 -4.91
CA ALA A 248 -21.97 -23.68 -5.55
C ALA A 248 -23.08 -24.13 -6.51
N LEU A 249 -24.34 -23.94 -6.13
CA LEU A 249 -25.51 -24.24 -6.97
C LEU A 249 -25.65 -23.26 -8.14
N LEU A 250 -25.30 -21.97 -7.95
CA LEU A 250 -25.20 -20.96 -9.01
C LEU A 250 -24.02 -21.21 -9.95
N LEU A 251 -22.90 -21.72 -9.45
CA LEU A 251 -21.76 -22.16 -10.26
C LEU A 251 -22.11 -23.42 -11.05
N GLN A 252 -22.83 -24.38 -10.45
CA GLN A 252 -23.32 -25.57 -11.14
C GLN A 252 -24.36 -25.22 -12.23
N GLN A 253 -25.24 -24.25 -11.97
CA GLN A 253 -26.20 -23.73 -12.95
C GLN A 253 -25.54 -22.84 -14.02
N ALA A 254 -24.45 -22.14 -13.67
CA ALA A 254 -23.67 -21.35 -14.63
C ALA A 254 -22.84 -22.25 -15.56
N ASP A 255 -22.35 -23.40 -15.09
CA ASP A 255 -21.58 -24.35 -15.90
C ASP A 255 -22.45 -25.03 -16.98
N GLU A 256 -23.74 -25.26 -16.72
CA GLU A 256 -24.69 -25.75 -17.73
C GLU A 256 -25.07 -24.68 -18.78
N GLN A 257 -24.87 -23.38 -18.49
CA GLN A 257 -25.18 -22.28 -19.42
C GLN A 257 -23.96 -21.72 -20.18
N LEU A 258 -22.74 -22.14 -19.83
CA LEU A 258 -21.49 -21.64 -20.41
C LEU A 258 -21.09 -22.26 -21.77
N LEU A 259 -22.04 -22.89 -22.48
CA LEU A 259 -21.87 -23.33 -23.87
C LEU A 259 -22.53 -22.39 -24.91
N GLN A 260 -22.62 -21.07 -24.66
CA GLN A 260 -22.98 -20.09 -25.70
C GLN A 260 -22.15 -18.78 -25.63
N PRO A 261 -21.88 -18.12 -26.77
CA PRO A 261 -20.87 -17.06 -26.90
C PRO A 261 -21.25 -15.72 -26.23
N TRP A 262 -20.23 -15.04 -25.71
CA TRP A 262 -20.21 -13.89 -24.79
C TRP A 262 -20.69 -12.52 -25.33
N GLU A 263 -21.67 -12.44 -26.22
CA GLU A 263 -22.20 -11.17 -26.72
C GLU A 263 -23.63 -10.95 -26.24
N LEU A 264 -23.87 -10.17 -25.16
CA LEU A 264 -25.14 -9.40 -24.97
C LEU A 264 -25.21 -8.46 -23.75
N HIS A 265 -24.35 -8.55 -22.73
CA HIS A 265 -24.53 -7.73 -21.50
C HIS A 265 -23.92 -6.31 -21.51
N ARG A 266 -23.49 -5.77 -22.66
CA ARG A 266 -22.95 -4.39 -22.73
C ARG A 266 -23.99 -3.28 -22.92
N THR A 267 -25.25 -3.60 -23.19
CA THR A 267 -26.24 -2.58 -23.60
C THR A 267 -27.27 -2.19 -22.54
N ALA A 268 -27.32 -2.86 -21.38
CA ALA A 268 -28.33 -2.57 -20.35
C ALA A 268 -27.88 -1.52 -19.30
N SER A 269 -26.60 -1.40 -18.98
CA SER A 269 -26.12 -0.45 -17.93
C SER A 269 -25.88 0.98 -18.42
N ALA A 270 -26.28 1.32 -19.65
CA ALA A 270 -26.06 2.65 -20.24
C ALA A 270 -27.23 3.62 -20.06
N LYS A 271 -28.24 3.30 -19.23
CA LYS A 271 -29.48 4.11 -19.14
C LYS A 271 -30.04 4.25 -17.72
N GLN A 272 -29.23 4.71 -16.77
CA GLN A 272 -29.74 5.39 -15.57
C GLN A 272 -29.01 6.71 -15.39
N GLN A 273 -29.63 7.76 -15.92
CA GLN A 273 -29.31 9.15 -15.64
C GLN A 273 -29.79 9.46 -14.22
N HIS A 274 -28.87 9.57 -13.26
CA HIS A 274 -29.12 10.31 -12.03
C HIS A 274 -28.24 11.56 -12.00
N THR A 275 -28.92 12.69 -11.87
CA THR A 275 -28.41 14.05 -11.78
C THR A 275 -27.72 14.26 -10.44
N ASP A 276 -26.41 14.55 -10.45
CA ASP A 276 -25.62 14.81 -9.25
C ASP A 276 -24.58 15.93 -9.51
N PRO A 277 -24.22 16.79 -8.53
CA PRO A 277 -23.48 18.04 -8.74
C PRO A 277 -21.96 17.85 -8.94
N HIS A 278 -21.51 16.67 -9.35
CA HIS A 278 -20.10 16.27 -9.41
C HIS A 278 -19.34 16.60 -10.72
N ARG A 279 -19.88 17.49 -11.58
CA ARG A 279 -19.32 17.82 -12.93
C ARG A 279 -17.87 18.33 -12.97
N ARG A 280 -17.24 18.71 -11.85
CA ARG A 280 -15.81 19.11 -11.83
C ARG A 280 -14.83 17.96 -11.58
N HIS A 281 -15.26 16.85 -10.96
CA HIS A 281 -14.37 15.71 -10.68
C HIS A 281 -14.14 14.84 -11.93
N GLU A 282 -15.11 14.77 -12.86
CA GLU A 282 -14.99 13.99 -14.10
C GLU A 282 -13.96 14.52 -15.12
N ARG A 283 -13.64 15.82 -15.13
CA ARG A 283 -12.66 16.35 -16.10
C ARG A 283 -11.22 15.94 -15.77
N ILE A 284 -10.89 15.81 -14.48
CA ILE A 284 -9.52 15.53 -14.03
C ILE A 284 -9.23 14.03 -14.05
N SER A 285 -10.22 13.18 -13.77
CA SER A 285 -10.10 11.71 -13.88
C SER A 285 -10.03 11.21 -15.33
N ARG A 286 -10.42 12.03 -16.32
CA ARG A 286 -10.32 11.69 -17.76
C ARG A 286 -8.98 12.08 -18.40
N LEU A 287 -8.18 12.96 -17.79
CA LEU A 287 -6.86 13.37 -18.33
C LEU A 287 -5.89 12.20 -18.62
N PRO A 288 -5.79 11.15 -17.79
CA PRO A 288 -4.96 9.98 -18.08
C PRO A 288 -5.37 9.22 -19.35
N SER A 289 -6.62 9.37 -19.82
CA SER A 289 -7.15 8.62 -20.96
C SER A 289 -6.96 9.32 -22.32
N LEU A 290 -6.50 10.57 -22.33
CA LEU A 290 -6.44 11.40 -23.53
C LEU A 290 -5.20 11.20 -24.41
N PHE A 291 -4.08 10.73 -23.84
CA PHE A 291 -2.82 10.59 -24.56
C PHE A 291 -2.25 9.18 -24.42
N ASP A 292 -1.69 8.66 -25.52
CA ASP A 292 -0.89 7.44 -25.53
C ASP A 292 0.39 7.66 -24.71
N PRO A 293 0.71 6.79 -23.74
CA PRO A 293 1.97 6.82 -23.00
C PRO A 293 3.23 7.06 -23.85
N ARG A 294 3.28 6.53 -25.08
CA ARG A 294 4.47 6.67 -25.95
C ARG A 294 4.68 8.11 -26.41
N SER A 295 3.61 8.82 -26.72
CA SER A 295 3.70 10.21 -27.20
C SER A 295 4.21 11.13 -26.09
N LEU A 296 3.78 10.88 -24.85
CA LEU A 296 4.27 11.57 -23.65
C LEU A 296 5.76 11.28 -23.37
N MET A 297 6.19 10.01 -23.48
CA MET A 297 7.61 9.68 -23.31
C MET A 297 8.49 10.31 -24.39
N LEU A 298 8.09 10.20 -25.66
CA LEU A 298 8.84 10.73 -26.79
C LEU A 298 8.92 12.27 -26.75
N SER A 299 7.82 12.94 -26.40
CA SER A 299 7.81 14.39 -26.24
C SER A 299 8.69 14.85 -25.07
N MET A 300 8.68 14.12 -23.95
CA MET A 300 9.58 14.41 -22.84
C MET A 300 11.05 14.19 -23.22
N LEU A 301 11.36 13.13 -23.96
CA LEU A 301 12.71 12.88 -24.48
C LEU A 301 13.17 14.01 -25.41
N LEU A 302 12.31 14.43 -26.36
CA LEU A 302 12.59 15.55 -27.25
C LEU A 302 12.82 16.86 -26.48
N CYS A 303 11.99 17.13 -25.47
CA CYS A 303 12.14 18.29 -24.60
C CYS A 303 13.46 18.24 -23.81
N SER A 304 13.80 17.09 -23.23
CA SER A 304 15.05 16.91 -22.49
C SER A 304 16.28 17.06 -23.38
N ALA A 305 16.25 16.49 -24.59
CA ALA A 305 17.32 16.61 -25.55
C ALA A 305 17.48 18.07 -26.02
N SER A 306 16.35 18.77 -26.27
CA SER A 306 16.38 20.18 -26.66
C SER A 306 16.91 21.09 -25.56
N LEU A 307 16.57 20.84 -24.29
CA LEU A 307 17.10 21.62 -23.17
C LEU A 307 18.59 21.35 -22.90
N LEU A 308 19.01 20.09 -22.95
CA LEU A 308 20.37 19.68 -22.59
C LEU A 308 21.40 20.00 -23.67
N LEU A 309 21.07 19.80 -24.94
CA LEU A 309 22.02 19.99 -26.05
C LEU A 309 22.29 21.47 -26.35
N TRP A 310 21.29 22.34 -26.16
CA TRP A 310 21.32 23.70 -26.68
C TRP A 310 21.45 24.78 -25.59
N ASN A 311 21.48 24.37 -24.31
CA ASN A 311 21.69 25.16 -23.08
C ASN A 311 21.46 26.69 -23.25
N SER A 312 20.23 27.07 -23.56
CA SER A 312 19.84 28.44 -23.93
C SER A 312 18.82 29.01 -22.93
N TRP A 313 18.95 30.29 -22.58
CA TRP A 313 18.02 30.99 -21.69
C TRP A 313 16.61 31.08 -22.27
N TYR A 314 16.49 31.21 -23.59
CA TYR A 314 15.20 31.23 -24.29
C TYR A 314 14.48 29.88 -24.19
N ALA A 315 15.21 28.78 -24.38
CA ALA A 315 14.69 27.43 -24.19
C ALA A 315 14.16 27.27 -22.77
N LEU A 316 14.95 27.72 -21.79
CA LEU A 316 14.60 27.62 -20.38
C LEU A 316 13.33 28.40 -20.05
N ALA A 317 13.18 29.62 -20.55
CA ALA A 317 11.98 30.42 -20.35
C ALA A 317 10.73 29.74 -20.97
N LEU A 318 10.84 29.28 -22.22
CA LEU A 318 9.76 28.63 -22.95
C LEU A 318 9.29 27.33 -22.25
N TYR A 319 10.23 26.41 -21.98
CA TYR A 319 9.92 25.14 -21.32
C TYR A 319 9.58 25.34 -19.84
N GLY A 320 10.09 26.40 -19.21
CA GLY A 320 9.74 26.81 -17.84
C GLY A 320 8.28 27.23 -17.72
N VAL A 321 7.75 28.01 -18.67
CA VAL A 321 6.31 28.34 -18.73
C VAL A 321 5.47 27.06 -18.90
N LEU A 322 5.90 26.15 -19.76
CA LEU A 322 5.24 24.86 -19.95
C LEU A 322 5.26 24.01 -18.67
N ALA A 323 6.39 23.97 -17.96
CA ALA A 323 6.54 23.29 -16.67
C ALA A 323 5.65 23.90 -15.58
N LEU A 324 5.55 25.22 -15.52
CA LEU A 324 4.75 25.92 -14.53
C LEU A 324 3.24 25.73 -14.80
N SER A 325 2.84 25.76 -16.08
CA SER A 325 1.46 25.48 -16.49
C SER A 325 1.02 24.07 -16.12
N THR A 326 1.87 23.06 -16.37
CA THR A 326 1.58 21.66 -16.00
C THR A 326 1.57 21.47 -14.48
N ALA A 327 2.48 22.12 -13.75
CA ALA A 327 2.50 22.09 -12.28
C ALA A 327 1.23 22.72 -11.65
N VAL A 328 0.70 23.80 -12.23
CA VAL A 328 -0.55 24.45 -11.79
C VAL A 328 -1.77 23.57 -12.07
N LEU A 329 -1.84 22.93 -13.25
CA LEU A 329 -2.88 21.96 -13.60
C LEU A 329 -2.90 20.75 -12.65
N LEU A 330 -1.73 20.33 -12.17
CA LEU A 330 -1.53 19.20 -11.26
C LEU A 330 -1.38 19.60 -9.79
N ARG A 331 -1.73 20.84 -9.40
CA ARG A 331 -1.45 21.43 -8.07
C ARG A 331 -1.92 20.59 -6.87
N ARG A 332 -2.96 19.76 -7.04
CA ARG A 332 -3.48 18.87 -5.99
C ARG A 332 -2.69 17.55 -5.85
N SER A 333 -2.00 17.10 -6.90
CA SER A 333 -1.09 15.95 -6.91
C SER A 333 0.36 16.35 -6.60
N SER A 334 0.77 17.55 -7.01
CA SER A 334 2.14 18.06 -6.87
C SER A 334 2.50 18.64 -5.49
N ALA A 335 1.54 18.75 -4.56
CA ALA A 335 1.78 19.28 -3.21
C ALA A 335 2.88 18.50 -2.44
N ASN A 336 3.03 17.20 -2.72
CA ASN A 336 4.08 16.36 -2.13
C ASN A 336 5.48 16.58 -2.75
N TRP A 337 5.56 17.17 -3.94
CA TRP A 337 6.80 17.33 -4.72
C TRP A 337 7.46 18.71 -4.55
N LEU A 338 6.76 19.68 -3.96
CA LEU A 338 7.30 21.02 -3.66
C LEU A 338 8.60 20.97 -2.87
N GLY A 339 8.71 20.05 -1.91
CA GLY A 339 9.94 19.87 -1.13
C GLY A 339 11.14 19.43 -1.98
N ILE A 340 10.92 18.58 -2.99
CA ILE A 340 11.97 18.11 -3.90
C ILE A 340 12.41 19.24 -4.83
N VAL A 341 11.46 20.01 -5.37
CA VAL A 341 11.74 21.19 -6.20
C VAL A 341 12.53 22.24 -5.42
N LEU A 342 12.09 22.58 -4.20
CA LEU A 342 12.78 23.54 -3.33
C LEU A 342 14.17 23.06 -2.93
N GLY A 343 14.32 21.78 -2.58
CA GLY A 343 15.62 21.18 -2.29
C GLY A 343 16.57 21.23 -3.48
N PHE A 344 16.06 20.95 -4.69
CA PHE A 344 16.86 21.03 -5.91
C PHE A 344 17.27 22.47 -6.23
N VAL A 345 16.38 23.45 -6.07
CA VAL A 345 16.72 24.89 -6.23
C VAL A 345 17.81 25.31 -5.24
N PHE A 346 17.70 24.88 -3.98
CA PHE A 346 18.71 25.16 -2.95
C PHE A 346 20.07 24.56 -3.31
N ILE A 347 20.11 23.29 -3.70
CA ILE A 347 21.35 22.63 -4.15
C ILE A 347 21.92 23.34 -5.39
N SER A 348 21.07 23.70 -6.35
CA SER A 348 21.47 24.42 -7.57
C SER A 348 22.13 25.76 -7.25
N ALA A 349 21.60 26.51 -6.28
CA ALA A 349 22.17 27.77 -5.83
C ALA A 349 23.56 27.56 -5.21
N ILE A 350 23.74 26.52 -4.41
CA ILE A 350 25.07 26.16 -3.84
C ILE A 350 26.06 25.84 -4.96
N PHE A 351 25.69 24.98 -5.91
CA PHE A 351 26.56 24.60 -7.03
C PHE A 351 26.93 25.79 -7.92
N ALA A 352 26.00 26.72 -8.14
CA ALA A 352 26.28 27.95 -8.88
C ALA A 352 27.30 28.84 -8.14
N VAL A 353 27.15 29.01 -6.83
CA VAL A 353 28.10 29.78 -6.01
C VAL A 353 29.47 29.11 -5.98
N VAL A 354 29.54 27.80 -5.72
CA VAL A 354 30.79 27.04 -5.69
C VAL A 354 31.47 27.05 -7.05
N GLY A 355 30.70 26.90 -8.13
CA GLY A 355 31.21 26.94 -9.49
C GLY A 355 31.74 28.30 -9.96
N GLY A 356 31.30 29.39 -9.31
CA GLY A 356 31.82 30.74 -9.54
C GLY A 356 33.10 31.06 -8.78
N LEU A 357 33.50 30.24 -7.80
CA LEU A 357 34.71 30.47 -7.00
C LEU A 357 35.95 29.94 -7.73
N SER A 358 36.89 30.83 -8.03
CA SER A 358 38.25 30.45 -8.42
C SER A 358 39.16 30.40 -7.18
N LEU A 359 40.06 29.41 -7.11
CA LEU A 359 40.98 29.23 -5.97
C LEU A 359 42.35 29.91 -6.17
N ALA A 360 42.63 30.50 -7.34
CA ALA A 360 43.92 31.12 -7.63
C ALA A 360 43.82 32.23 -8.71
N PRO A 361 43.68 33.52 -8.36
CA PRO A 361 43.37 34.10 -7.04
C PRO A 361 41.93 33.85 -6.57
N LEU A 362 41.65 34.08 -5.28
CA LEU A 362 40.33 33.90 -4.67
C LEU A 362 39.35 34.96 -5.18
N ALA A 363 38.73 34.69 -6.33
CA ALA A 363 37.87 35.60 -7.06
C ALA A 363 36.58 34.91 -7.47
N PHE A 364 35.49 35.68 -7.49
CA PHE A 364 34.19 35.20 -7.96
C PHE A 364 33.98 35.60 -9.42
N HIS A 365 33.87 34.61 -10.29
CA HIS A 365 33.52 34.80 -11.69
C HIS A 365 32.04 34.52 -11.90
N ALA A 366 31.29 35.57 -12.28
CA ALA A 366 29.86 35.46 -12.50
C ALA A 366 29.49 34.56 -13.69
N GLU A 367 30.34 34.48 -14.73
CA GLU A 367 30.04 33.66 -15.91
C GLU A 367 29.99 32.15 -15.63
N PRO A 368 31.01 31.51 -15.03
CA PRO A 368 30.93 30.10 -14.64
C PRO A 368 29.76 29.79 -13.71
N ALA A 369 29.50 30.67 -12.74
CA ALA A 369 28.36 30.55 -11.83
C ALA A 369 27.03 30.54 -12.60
N LEU A 370 26.87 31.46 -13.54
CA LEU A 370 25.66 31.61 -14.35
C LEU A 370 25.45 30.41 -15.28
N GLN A 371 26.52 29.88 -15.89
CA GLN A 371 26.46 28.68 -16.73
C GLN A 371 26.03 27.43 -15.93
N ILE A 372 26.57 27.26 -14.71
CA ILE A 372 26.21 26.16 -13.82
C ILE A 372 24.77 26.30 -13.33
N ALA A 373 24.36 27.52 -12.95
CA ALA A 373 22.98 27.82 -12.59
C ALA A 373 22.01 27.48 -13.72
N GLN A 374 22.34 27.84 -14.96
CA GLN A 374 21.51 27.58 -16.14
C GLN A 374 21.36 26.08 -16.41
N ARG A 375 22.44 25.29 -16.33
CA ARG A 375 22.39 23.83 -16.49
C ARG A 375 21.53 23.18 -15.41
N MET A 376 21.70 23.59 -14.16
CA MET A 376 20.91 23.08 -13.05
C MET A 376 19.43 23.44 -13.20
N LEU A 377 19.13 24.69 -13.56
CA LEU A 377 17.75 25.12 -13.78
C LEU A 377 17.11 24.39 -14.98
N SER A 378 17.89 24.03 -16.00
CA SER A 378 17.42 23.19 -17.13
C SER A 378 17.05 21.78 -16.66
N LEU A 379 17.86 21.17 -15.79
CA LEU A 379 17.53 19.89 -15.14
C LEU A 379 16.26 19.98 -14.29
N LEU A 380 16.08 21.10 -13.57
CA LEU A 380 14.85 21.32 -12.79
C LEU A 380 13.60 21.34 -13.68
N VAL A 381 13.66 22.05 -14.82
CA VAL A 381 12.54 22.10 -15.78
C VAL A 381 12.22 20.69 -16.29
N ILE A 382 13.23 19.88 -16.61
CA ILE A 382 13.04 18.47 -17.03
C ILE A 382 12.36 17.65 -15.93
N ILE A 383 12.80 17.78 -14.68
CA ILE A 383 12.21 17.07 -13.54
C ILE A 383 10.73 17.47 -13.38
N VAL A 384 10.43 18.77 -13.40
CA VAL A 384 9.05 19.27 -13.24
C VAL A 384 8.14 18.82 -14.38
N LEU A 385 8.64 18.82 -15.62
CA LEU A 385 7.91 18.29 -16.78
C LEU A 385 7.72 16.76 -16.74
N GLY A 386 8.56 16.05 -15.99
CA GLY A 386 8.43 14.60 -15.75
C GLY A 386 7.41 14.22 -14.69
N LEU A 387 7.07 15.13 -13.77
CA LEU A 387 6.09 14.88 -12.70
C LEU A 387 4.69 14.50 -13.23
N PRO A 388 4.14 15.15 -14.29
CA PRO A 388 2.92 14.71 -14.94
C PRO A 388 2.96 13.25 -15.39
N LEU A 389 4.09 12.76 -15.90
CA LEU A 389 4.21 11.38 -16.39
C LEU A 389 4.06 10.38 -15.24
N LEU A 390 4.66 10.65 -14.08
CA LEU A 390 4.51 9.83 -12.88
C LEU A 390 3.12 9.91 -12.25
N SER A 391 2.42 11.04 -12.40
CA SER A 391 1.08 11.25 -11.83
C SER A 391 -0.06 10.79 -12.75
N LEU A 392 0.14 10.78 -14.07
CA LEU A 392 -0.88 10.45 -15.07
C LEU A 392 -0.78 9.01 -15.56
N MET A 393 0.37 8.35 -15.39
CA MET A 393 0.61 7.01 -15.90
C MET A 393 0.76 6.02 -14.76
N THR A 394 0.00 4.93 -14.81
CA THR A 394 0.32 3.77 -13.98
C THR A 394 1.61 3.11 -14.50
N PRO A 395 2.44 2.51 -13.63
CA PRO A 395 3.66 1.81 -14.03
C PRO A 395 3.43 0.79 -15.15
N PHE A 396 2.26 0.15 -15.15
CA PHE A 396 1.84 -0.81 -16.17
C PHE A 396 1.63 -0.19 -17.56
N ARG A 397 1.07 1.02 -17.65
CA ARG A 397 0.89 1.72 -18.94
C ARG A 397 2.24 2.18 -19.50
N LEU A 398 3.14 2.63 -18.63
CA LEU A 398 4.51 3.01 -18.99
C LEU A 398 5.30 1.80 -19.53
N GLN A 399 5.19 0.65 -18.86
CA GLN A 399 5.80 -0.60 -19.30
C GLN A 399 5.33 -1.01 -20.70
N ARG A 400 4.01 -0.98 -20.95
CA ARG A 400 3.42 -1.30 -22.26
C ARG A 400 3.90 -0.34 -23.34
N ALA A 401 3.99 0.96 -23.01
CA ALA A 401 4.51 2.00 -23.90
C ALA A 401 5.94 1.68 -24.36
N LEU A 402 6.80 1.31 -23.40
CA LEU A 402 8.18 0.94 -23.66
C LEU A 402 8.24 -0.30 -24.56
N GLN A 403 7.58 -1.39 -24.18
CA GLN A 403 7.57 -2.64 -24.97
C GLN A 403 7.11 -2.42 -26.41
N GLN A 404 6.06 -1.62 -26.61
CA GLN A 404 5.54 -1.38 -27.95
C GLN A 404 6.37 -0.34 -28.73
N SER A 405 7.09 0.57 -28.07
CA SER A 405 8.09 1.44 -28.71
C SER A 405 9.27 0.66 -29.27
N PHE A 406 9.63 -0.48 -28.64
CA PHE A 406 10.67 -1.38 -29.12
C PHE A 406 10.18 -2.38 -30.19
N ALA A 407 8.87 -2.57 -30.37
CA ALA A 407 8.31 -3.48 -31.39
C ALA A 407 8.83 -3.28 -32.83
N PRO A 408 9.01 -2.05 -33.38
CA PRO A 408 9.59 -1.88 -34.72
C PRO A 408 11.06 -2.34 -34.82
N LEU A 409 11.82 -2.32 -33.72
CA LEU A 409 13.19 -2.82 -33.68
C LEU A 409 13.25 -4.37 -33.77
N ARG A 410 12.12 -5.07 -33.62
CA ARG A 410 12.02 -6.54 -33.84
C ARG A 410 12.30 -6.92 -35.30
N LYS A 411 12.12 -5.98 -36.24
CA LYS A 411 12.49 -6.16 -37.65
C LYS A 411 14.00 -6.28 -37.87
N LEU A 412 14.82 -5.86 -36.91
CA LEU A 412 16.30 -5.89 -36.98
C LEU A 412 16.92 -7.19 -36.41
N LYS A 413 16.13 -8.26 -36.22
CA LYS A 413 16.57 -9.57 -35.67
C LYS A 413 17.25 -9.52 -34.29
N LEU A 414 17.10 -8.43 -33.53
CA LEU A 414 17.51 -8.36 -32.13
C LEU A 414 16.52 -9.18 -31.28
N SER A 415 17.01 -10.03 -30.37
CA SER A 415 16.21 -10.84 -29.44
C SER A 415 15.55 -9.97 -28.36
N LEU A 416 14.52 -9.20 -28.75
CA LEU A 416 13.86 -8.23 -27.88
C LEU A 416 12.91 -8.87 -26.84
N ASP A 417 12.59 -10.16 -26.96
CA ASP A 417 11.63 -10.83 -26.07
C ASP A 417 12.19 -10.99 -24.65
N SER A 418 13.49 -11.31 -24.51
CA SER A 418 14.17 -11.33 -23.21
C SER A 418 14.24 -9.94 -22.57
N TYR A 419 14.46 -8.89 -23.35
CA TYR A 419 14.46 -7.50 -22.86
C TYR A 419 13.04 -7.04 -22.48
N ALA A 420 12.02 -7.40 -23.25
CA ALA A 420 10.63 -7.07 -22.95
C ALA A 420 10.15 -7.75 -21.66
N LEU A 421 10.59 -8.99 -21.41
CA LEU A 421 10.37 -9.70 -20.16
C LEU A 421 11.11 -9.03 -18.99
N LEU A 422 12.40 -8.73 -19.14
CA LEU A 422 13.17 -8.02 -18.10
C LEU A 422 12.54 -6.68 -17.73
N VAL A 423 12.19 -5.86 -18.72
CA VAL A 423 11.49 -4.58 -18.51
C VAL A 423 10.15 -4.83 -17.83
N SER A 424 9.38 -5.85 -18.26
CA SER A 424 8.13 -6.22 -17.61
C SER A 424 8.30 -6.62 -16.16
N LEU A 425 9.33 -7.41 -15.86
CA LEU A 425 9.63 -7.88 -14.53
C LEU A 425 9.98 -6.71 -13.63
N ILE A 426 10.87 -5.81 -14.09
CA ILE A 426 11.28 -4.62 -13.33
C ILE A 426 10.06 -3.74 -12.98
N PHE A 427 9.21 -3.43 -13.95
CA PHE A 427 8.03 -2.58 -13.71
C PHE A 427 6.94 -3.25 -12.85
N ARG A 428 6.89 -4.58 -12.78
CA ARG A 428 6.01 -5.32 -11.86
C ARG A 428 6.61 -5.42 -10.45
N ILE A 429 7.90 -5.74 -10.38
CA ILE A 429 8.63 -6.01 -9.14
C ILE A 429 8.84 -4.72 -8.36
N VAL A 430 9.25 -3.61 -8.99
CA VAL A 430 9.54 -2.37 -8.26
C VAL A 430 8.34 -1.86 -7.43
N PRO A 431 7.11 -1.72 -7.98
CA PRO A 431 5.95 -1.36 -7.17
C PRO A 431 5.58 -2.41 -6.11
N MET A 432 5.72 -3.69 -6.44
CA MET A 432 5.44 -4.80 -5.51
C MET A 432 6.36 -4.72 -4.27
N LEU A 433 7.65 -4.53 -4.51
CA LEU A 433 8.67 -4.35 -3.49
C LEU A 433 8.43 -3.11 -2.64
N SER A 434 8.09 -1.98 -3.29
CA SER A 434 7.72 -0.75 -2.59
C SER A 434 6.51 -0.95 -1.67
N LYS A 435 5.46 -1.62 -2.17
CA LYS A 435 4.26 -1.95 -1.37
C LYS A 435 4.62 -2.85 -0.20
N ARG A 436 5.49 -3.83 -0.40
CA ARG A 436 5.95 -4.75 0.65
C ARG A 436 6.74 -4.04 1.73
N TRP A 437 7.63 -3.13 1.35
CA TRP A 437 8.36 -2.27 2.29
C TRP A 437 7.40 -1.43 3.15
N GLN A 438 6.41 -0.80 2.51
CA GLN A 438 5.39 -0.01 3.22
C GLN A 438 4.57 -0.86 4.19
N GLN A 439 4.20 -2.07 3.80
CA GLN A 439 3.47 -3.02 4.64
C GLN A 439 4.29 -3.42 5.88
N LEU A 440 5.56 -3.82 5.70
CA LEU A 440 6.44 -4.18 6.82
C LEU A 440 6.69 -3.00 7.76
N GLN A 441 6.89 -1.79 7.20
CA GLN A 441 7.06 -0.58 8.00
C GLN A 441 5.81 -0.29 8.84
N SER A 442 4.64 -0.50 8.25
CA SER A 442 3.35 -0.30 8.90
C SER A 442 3.13 -1.32 10.03
N LEU A 443 3.41 -2.61 9.77
CA LEU A 443 3.37 -3.67 10.78
C LEU A 443 4.35 -3.41 11.94
N CYS A 444 5.58 -2.99 11.64
CA CYS A 444 6.59 -2.69 12.65
C CYS A 444 6.12 -1.55 13.56
N ARG A 445 5.62 -0.46 12.96
CA ARG A 445 5.13 0.71 13.69
C ARG A 445 3.93 0.40 14.58
N THR A 446 2.98 -0.40 14.11
CA THR A 446 1.81 -0.75 14.90
C THR A 446 2.09 -1.78 15.96
N ARG A 447 2.94 -2.76 15.69
CA ARG A 447 3.31 -3.78 16.66
C ARG A 447 4.03 -3.19 17.85
N TYR A 448 5.07 -2.40 17.58
CA TYR A 448 5.86 -1.71 18.61
C TYR A 448 5.35 -0.29 18.90
N LYS A 449 4.14 0.06 18.45
CA LYS A 449 3.41 1.30 18.77
C LYS A 449 4.31 2.55 18.71
N GLN A 450 5.15 2.63 17.67
CA GLN A 450 6.07 3.73 17.43
C GLN A 450 5.42 4.76 16.51
N THR A 451 5.26 5.98 17.02
CA THR A 451 4.68 7.11 16.28
C THR A 451 5.74 8.04 15.67
N GLY A 452 7.04 7.71 15.82
CA GLY A 452 8.19 8.54 15.43
C GLY A 452 9.11 7.92 14.38
N LEU A 453 10.35 8.41 14.32
CA LEU A 453 11.42 7.79 13.54
C LEU A 453 11.77 6.42 14.13
N LEU A 454 12.00 5.44 13.26
CA LEU A 454 12.41 4.09 13.69
C LEU A 454 13.82 4.16 14.29
N SER A 455 14.05 3.43 15.39
CA SER A 455 15.38 3.23 15.93
C SER A 455 16.28 2.48 14.93
N TRP A 456 17.60 2.70 15.00
CA TRP A 456 18.56 2.01 14.14
C TRP A 456 18.45 0.48 14.23
N GLN A 457 18.24 -0.07 15.44
CA GLN A 457 18.05 -1.50 15.64
C GLN A 457 16.79 -2.02 14.92
N MET A 458 15.72 -1.25 14.92
CA MET A 458 14.47 -1.60 14.23
C MET A 458 14.58 -1.44 12.72
N LEU A 459 15.37 -0.48 12.23
CA LEU A 459 15.67 -0.35 10.80
C LEU A 459 16.45 -1.56 10.30
N TYR A 460 17.43 -2.04 11.06
CA TYR A 460 18.15 -3.27 10.73
C TYR A 460 17.21 -4.48 10.67
N ALA A 461 16.38 -4.65 11.71
CA ALA A 461 15.36 -5.69 11.75
C ALA A 461 14.38 -5.63 10.56
N LEU A 462 13.89 -4.43 10.24
CA LEU A 462 13.00 -4.19 9.09
C LEU A 462 13.69 -4.54 7.76
N MET A 463 14.96 -4.17 7.61
CA MET A 463 15.75 -4.52 6.43
C MET A 463 15.92 -6.02 6.28
N LEU A 464 16.20 -6.73 7.38
CA LEU A 464 16.33 -8.19 7.37
C LEU A 464 15.01 -8.86 6.95
N ALA A 465 13.89 -8.44 7.55
CA ALA A 465 12.55 -8.93 7.20
C ALA A 465 12.22 -8.65 5.72
N TYR A 466 12.61 -7.46 5.23
CA TYR A 466 12.40 -7.08 3.85
C TYR A 466 13.22 -7.93 2.87
N VAL A 467 14.54 -8.07 3.08
CA VAL A 467 15.41 -8.91 2.24
C VAL A 467 14.89 -10.35 2.21
N ARG A 468 14.49 -10.90 3.37
CA ARG A 468 13.87 -12.23 3.44
C ARG A 468 12.61 -12.33 2.59
N SER A 469 11.72 -11.34 2.69
CA SER A 469 10.53 -11.29 1.86
C SER A 469 10.88 -11.22 0.38
N MET A 470 11.93 -10.49 -0.01
CA MET A 470 12.38 -10.43 -1.40
C MET A 470 12.86 -11.80 -1.90
N LEU A 471 13.63 -12.53 -1.10
CA LEU A 471 14.10 -13.87 -1.47
C LEU A 471 12.93 -14.84 -1.69
N LYS A 472 11.93 -14.82 -0.80
CA LYS A 472 10.71 -15.63 -0.94
C LYS A 472 9.90 -15.24 -2.17
N LEU A 473 9.77 -13.94 -2.44
CA LEU A 473 9.12 -13.44 -3.64
C LEU A 473 9.86 -13.84 -4.92
N SER A 474 11.19 -13.85 -4.89
CA SER A 474 12.03 -14.32 -6.00
C SER A 474 11.73 -15.78 -6.33
N ASP A 475 11.67 -16.63 -5.31
CA ASP A 475 11.39 -18.06 -5.47
C ASP A 475 9.98 -18.29 -6.04
N GLN A 476 8.97 -17.63 -5.46
CA GLN A 476 7.60 -17.65 -5.99
C GLN A 476 7.50 -17.14 -7.43
N LEU A 477 8.24 -16.08 -7.76
CA LEU A 477 8.28 -15.54 -9.12
C LEU A 477 8.92 -16.53 -10.07
N ALA A 478 10.05 -17.15 -9.70
CA ALA A 478 10.71 -18.17 -10.49
C ALA A 478 9.76 -19.35 -10.78
N THR A 479 9.16 -19.94 -9.74
CA THR A 479 8.19 -21.02 -9.90
C THR A 479 6.99 -20.59 -10.75
N SER A 480 6.48 -19.36 -10.56
CA SER A 480 5.36 -18.87 -11.36
C SER A 480 5.69 -18.65 -12.83
N LEU A 481 6.94 -18.32 -13.16
CA LEU A 481 7.43 -18.16 -14.52
C LEU A 481 7.61 -19.52 -15.20
N GLU A 482 8.19 -20.49 -14.47
CA GLU A 482 8.30 -21.89 -14.91
C GLU A 482 6.91 -22.48 -15.20
N LEU A 483 5.96 -22.34 -14.28
CA LEU A 483 4.58 -22.81 -14.46
C LEU A 483 3.85 -22.12 -15.62
N ARG A 484 4.27 -20.92 -16.01
CA ARG A 484 3.71 -20.20 -17.17
C ARG A 484 4.36 -20.61 -18.50
N GLY A 485 5.24 -21.60 -18.48
CA GLY A 485 5.91 -22.09 -19.68
C GLY A 485 6.92 -21.10 -20.24
N TYR A 486 7.52 -20.25 -19.40
CA TYR A 486 8.77 -19.54 -19.76
C TYR A 486 9.96 -20.50 -19.76
N ASP A 487 9.80 -21.63 -20.45
CA ASP A 487 10.88 -22.47 -20.92
C ASP A 487 11.24 -22.05 -22.34
N TRP A 488 12.52 -22.16 -22.68
CA TRP A 488 13.19 -21.57 -23.84
C TRP A 488 12.74 -22.09 -25.22
N ILE A 489 11.55 -22.70 -25.33
CA ILE A 489 11.08 -23.40 -26.53
C ILE A 489 9.63 -23.01 -26.86
N LYS A 490 9.51 -22.17 -27.90
CA LYS A 490 8.32 -21.87 -28.74
C LYS A 490 7.15 -21.14 -28.05
N GLU A 491 7.19 -19.82 -28.15
CA GLU A 491 6.07 -18.94 -27.79
C GLU A 491 4.89 -19.01 -28.79
N LYS A 492 3.67 -19.13 -28.26
CA LYS A 492 2.53 -18.36 -28.80
C LYS A 492 2.14 -17.34 -27.73
N PRO A 493 2.21 -16.03 -28.00
CA PRO A 493 1.85 -15.03 -27.01
C PRO A 493 0.32 -15.04 -26.79
N LEU A 494 -0.10 -15.51 -25.62
CA LEU A 494 -1.46 -15.32 -25.13
C LEU A 494 -1.65 -13.86 -24.68
N LEU A 495 -2.16 -13.06 -25.61
CA LEU A 495 -3.33 -12.18 -25.47
C LEU A 495 -3.25 -10.72 -24.91
N HIS A 496 -3.98 -9.87 -25.66
CA HIS A 496 -4.91 -8.78 -25.29
C HIS A 496 -4.46 -7.34 -24.90
N ALA A 497 -5.13 -6.40 -25.60
CA ALA A 497 -5.14 -4.92 -25.56
C ALA A 497 -3.95 -4.18 -26.18
N ARG A 498 -4.08 -3.81 -27.48
CA ARG A 498 -3.21 -2.82 -28.14
C ARG A 498 -3.52 -1.42 -27.58
N VAL A 499 -2.47 -0.65 -27.28
CA VAL A 499 -2.63 0.80 -27.04
C VAL A 499 -2.80 1.45 -28.42
N HIS A 500 -3.82 2.28 -28.57
CA HIS A 500 -4.17 2.88 -29.85
C HIS A 500 -3.66 4.32 -29.89
N TRP A 501 -2.73 4.57 -30.81
CA TRP A 501 -2.22 5.90 -31.11
C TRP A 501 -3.34 6.78 -31.66
N GLN A 502 -3.60 7.92 -31.02
CA GLN A 502 -4.67 8.84 -31.42
C GLN A 502 -4.13 10.04 -32.20
N ARG A 503 -5.01 10.79 -32.89
CA ARG A 503 -4.61 12.00 -33.62
C ARG A 503 -4.02 13.09 -32.70
N GLN A 504 -4.47 13.14 -31.45
CA GLN A 504 -3.97 14.07 -30.44
C GLN A 504 -2.50 13.80 -30.06
N ASP A 505 -2.07 12.54 -30.11
CA ASP A 505 -0.69 12.12 -29.85
C ASP A 505 0.28 12.63 -30.92
N SER A 506 -0.11 12.53 -32.19
CA SER A 506 0.66 13.06 -33.30
C SER A 506 0.79 14.57 -33.24
N LEU A 507 -0.29 15.27 -32.86
CA LEU A 507 -0.29 16.73 -32.71
C LEU A 507 0.64 17.17 -31.57
N LEU A 508 0.62 16.47 -30.44
CA LEU A 508 1.51 16.75 -29.32
C LEU A 508 2.99 16.57 -29.71
N LEU A 509 3.31 15.50 -30.43
CA LEU A 509 4.69 15.28 -30.90
C LEU A 509 5.14 16.31 -31.92
N LEU A 510 4.28 16.66 -32.88
CA LEU A 510 4.58 17.72 -33.86
C LEU A 510 4.78 19.07 -33.19
N PHE A 511 3.96 19.41 -32.20
CA PHE A 511 4.12 20.62 -31.41
C PHE A 511 5.47 20.65 -30.67
N MET A 512 5.83 19.56 -29.99
CA MET A 512 7.08 19.48 -29.23
C MET A 512 8.31 19.45 -30.13
N LEU A 513 8.21 18.80 -31.30
CA LEU A 513 9.26 18.81 -32.33
C LEU A 513 9.40 20.21 -32.94
N GLY A 514 8.30 20.93 -33.17
CA GLY A 514 8.30 22.32 -33.60
C GLY A 514 9.01 23.24 -32.59
N LEU A 515 8.70 23.11 -31.29
CA LEU A 515 9.40 23.86 -30.25
C LEU A 515 10.90 23.55 -30.21
N ALA A 516 11.28 22.28 -30.36
CA ALA A 516 12.68 21.87 -30.40
C ALA A 516 13.42 22.45 -31.62
N LEU A 517 12.77 22.49 -32.78
CA LEU A 517 13.31 23.09 -34.00
C LEU A 517 13.42 24.62 -33.90
N ILE A 518 12.45 25.29 -33.28
CA ILE A 518 12.51 26.73 -33.01
C ILE A 518 13.72 27.03 -32.10
N ASN A 519 13.90 26.24 -31.04
CA ASN A 519 15.05 26.39 -30.15
C ASN A 519 16.39 26.18 -30.88
N LEU A 520 16.46 25.15 -31.74
CA LEU A 520 17.60 24.91 -32.64
C LEU A 520 17.88 26.10 -33.56
N ALA A 521 16.83 26.67 -34.17
CA ALA A 521 16.98 27.79 -35.09
C ALA A 521 17.46 29.05 -34.37
N ILE A 522 16.92 29.35 -33.19
CA ILE A 522 17.35 30.47 -32.35
C ILE A 522 18.83 30.30 -31.96
N HIS A 523 19.24 29.10 -31.53
CA HIS A 523 20.63 28.85 -31.18
C HIS A 523 21.60 28.92 -32.37
N ARG A 524 21.15 28.68 -33.60
CA ARG A 524 22.00 28.87 -34.80
C ARG A 524 22.10 30.33 -35.24
N SER A 525 21.17 31.18 -34.83
CA SER A 525 21.14 32.61 -35.19
C SER A 525 21.90 33.53 -34.23
N PHE A 526 22.25 33.01 -33.04
CA PHE A 526 23.13 33.64 -32.05
C PHE A 526 24.45 32.89 -32.01
#